data_AF-A0A8J1ZFU6-F1
#
_entry.id   AF-A0A8J1ZFU6-F1
#
_cell.length_a   1.000
_cell.length_b   1.000
_cell.length_c   1.000
_cell.angle_alpha   90.00
_cell.angle_beta   90.00
_cell.angle_gamma   90.00
#
_symmetry.space_group_name_H-M   'P 1'
#
loop_
_entity.id
_entity.type
_entity.pdbx_description
1 polymer ?
#
loop_
_entity_poly.entity_id
_entity_poly.type
_entity_poly.pdbx_seq_one_letter_code
_entity_poly.pdbx_strand_id
1 'polypeptide(L)'
;MTTGSAGGSGPSKPKSFFRTTGQEIGAGVKVQIKNKKDLLGAEEVIRRTDDLRKPVKPEVADTDFIMTNTIKKETETIMAERVLSAHVLPKKFPVDPDRMIYPERGNVNPLYATTNSIYGNEKPRGHQVADAFFPKSNKFSHSFTDSKPRNCGLNCAKDEEVYRSNGL
;
A
#
# COMPACT_ATOMS: atom_id res chain seq x y z
N MET A 1 42.64 -39.96 18.39
CA MET A 1 42.90 -39.09 17.23
C MET A 1 42.06 -37.84 17.38
N THR A 2 42.72 -36.72 17.65
CA THR A 2 42.15 -35.42 17.97
C THR A 2 42.02 -34.58 16.70
N THR A 3 40.82 -34.10 16.35
CA THR A 3 40.63 -33.11 15.28
C THR A 3 40.35 -31.75 15.90
N GLY A 4 41.30 -30.83 15.71
CA GLY A 4 41.23 -29.45 16.19
C GLY A 4 40.29 -28.60 15.33
N SER A 5 39.49 -27.78 16.00
CA SER A 5 38.64 -26.75 15.38
C SER A 5 39.45 -25.45 15.28
N ALA A 6 39.72 -25.00 14.05
CA ALA A 6 40.36 -23.73 13.77
C ALA A 6 39.32 -22.60 13.86
N GLY A 7 39.50 -21.69 14.81
CA GLY A 7 38.70 -20.48 14.96
C GLY A 7 39.05 -19.44 13.89
N GLY A 8 38.09 -19.10 13.04
CA GLY A 8 38.20 -17.99 12.09
C GLY A 8 37.91 -16.64 12.77
N SER A 9 38.93 -15.79 12.88
CA SER A 9 38.78 -14.39 13.26
C SER A 9 38.29 -13.57 12.06
N GLY A 10 37.01 -13.19 12.05
CA GLY A 10 36.46 -12.25 11.07
C GLY A 10 36.94 -10.80 11.31
N PRO A 11 37.00 -9.96 10.27
CA PRO A 11 37.55 -8.60 10.36
C PRO A 11 36.68 -7.67 11.22
N SER A 12 37.34 -6.89 12.09
CA SER A 12 36.70 -5.87 12.92
C SER A 12 36.18 -4.72 12.07
N LYS A 13 34.87 -4.43 12.15
CA LYS A 13 34.25 -3.28 11.46
C LYS A 13 34.81 -1.95 12.00
N PRO A 14 35.05 -0.94 11.14
CA PRO A 14 35.54 0.37 11.56
C PRO A 14 34.49 1.10 12.40
N LYS A 15 34.93 1.71 13.52
CA LYS A 15 34.10 2.58 14.37
C LYS A 15 33.90 3.91 13.64
N SER A 16 32.68 4.22 13.24
CA SER A 16 32.32 5.53 12.68
C SER A 16 32.42 6.63 13.74
N PHE A 17 33.05 7.75 13.38
CA PHE A 17 33.27 8.92 14.25
C PHE A 17 32.03 9.81 14.44
N PHE A 18 30.97 9.61 13.65
CA PHE A 18 29.75 10.40 13.74
C PHE A 18 28.70 9.69 14.60
N ARG A 19 28.40 10.31 15.75
CA ARG A 19 27.36 9.87 16.70
C ARG A 19 26.02 10.47 16.26
N THR A 20 25.18 9.67 15.61
CA THR A 20 23.81 10.07 15.26
C THR A 20 22.87 9.75 16.42
N THR A 21 21.96 10.68 16.75
CA THR A 21 20.98 10.58 17.86
C THR A 21 20.01 9.40 17.77
N GLY A 22 20.00 8.66 16.65
CA GLY A 22 19.22 7.44 16.48
C GLY A 22 19.81 6.19 17.16
N GLN A 23 21.10 6.20 17.53
CA GLN A 23 21.75 5.02 18.13
C GLN A 23 21.46 4.84 19.63
N GLU A 24 20.98 5.88 20.32
CA GLU A 24 20.73 5.83 21.76
C GLU A 24 19.34 5.26 22.11
N ILE A 25 18.41 5.25 21.16
CA ILE A 25 17.09 4.60 21.35
C ILE A 25 17.19 3.07 21.15
N GLY A 26 18.28 2.59 20.54
CA GLY A 26 18.56 1.17 20.33
C GLY A 26 19.20 0.44 21.52
N ALA A 27 19.60 1.16 22.58
CA ALA A 27 20.01 0.57 23.85
C ALA A 27 18.76 0.10 24.60
N GLY A 28 18.08 -0.89 24.04
CA GLY A 28 16.92 -1.52 24.65
C GLY A 28 17.26 -1.91 26.08
N VAL A 29 16.50 -1.37 27.03
CA VAL A 29 16.46 -1.89 28.39
C VAL A 29 16.07 -3.35 28.26
N LYS A 30 17.05 -4.25 28.34
CA LYS A 30 16.80 -5.69 28.41
C LYS A 30 16.24 -5.96 29.79
N VAL A 31 14.92 -5.81 29.94
CA VAL A 31 14.20 -6.29 31.12
C VAL A 31 14.34 -7.81 31.10
N GLN A 32 15.25 -8.33 31.92
CA GLN A 32 15.38 -9.77 32.12
C GLN A 32 14.17 -10.26 32.91
N ILE A 33 13.16 -10.75 32.18
CA ILE A 33 12.01 -11.42 32.78
C ILE A 33 12.51 -12.78 33.28
N LYS A 34 12.73 -12.88 34.60
CA LYS A 34 13.30 -14.09 35.22
C LYS A 34 12.34 -15.29 35.15
N ASN A 35 11.03 -15.06 35.11
CA ASN A 35 10.01 -16.12 35.00
C ASN A 35 8.85 -15.68 34.11
N LYS A 36 8.42 -16.55 33.17
CA LYS A 36 7.22 -16.31 32.34
C LYS A 36 5.91 -16.20 33.14
N LYS A 37 5.91 -16.64 34.40
CA LYS A 37 4.75 -16.57 35.31
C LYS A 37 4.51 -15.17 35.89
N ASP A 38 5.49 -14.26 35.77
CA ASP A 38 5.39 -12.88 36.27
C ASP A 38 4.87 -11.92 35.18
N LEU A 39 4.58 -12.43 33.98
CA LEU A 39 3.97 -11.67 32.90
C LEU A 39 2.45 -11.66 33.09
N LEU A 40 1.89 -10.46 33.24
CA LEU A 40 0.44 -10.27 33.27
C LEU A 40 -0.16 -10.79 31.95
N GLY A 41 -1.20 -11.62 32.06
CA GLY A 41 -1.95 -12.08 30.89
C GLY A 41 -2.64 -10.90 30.20
N ALA A 42 -2.83 -11.00 28.88
CA ALA A 42 -3.48 -9.93 28.11
C ALA A 42 -4.87 -9.56 28.67
N GLU A 43 -5.62 -10.54 29.16
CA GLU A 43 -6.92 -10.29 29.82
C GLU A 43 -6.80 -9.48 31.12
N GLU A 44 -5.74 -9.69 31.91
CA GLU A 44 -5.52 -8.96 33.17
C GLU A 44 -5.09 -7.52 32.91
N VAL A 45 -4.31 -7.30 31.84
CA VAL A 45 -3.96 -5.95 31.37
C VAL A 45 -5.20 -5.20 30.90
N ILE A 46 -6.07 -5.86 30.13
CA ILE A 46 -7.30 -5.23 29.61
C ILE A 46 -8.27 -4.87 30.76
N ARG A 47 -8.45 -5.75 31.76
CA ARG A 47 -9.28 -5.45 32.94
C ARG A 47 -8.77 -4.23 33.71
N ARG A 48 -7.45 -4.13 33.91
CA ARG A 48 -6.85 -2.97 34.57
C ARG A 48 -7.01 -1.68 33.74
N THR A 49 -7.08 -1.75 32.41
CA THR A 49 -7.30 -0.56 31.58
C THR A 49 -8.72 -0.01 31.68
N ASP A 50 -9.72 -0.83 32.01
CA ASP A 50 -11.09 -0.38 32.23
C ASP A 50 -11.24 0.32 33.61
N ASP A 51 -10.49 -0.14 34.61
CA ASP A 51 -10.41 0.49 35.95
C ASP A 51 -9.61 1.81 35.94
N LEU A 52 -8.71 1.97 34.96
CA LEU A 52 -8.01 3.24 34.73
C LEU A 52 -8.97 4.24 34.09
N ARG A 53 -9.51 5.13 34.93
CA ARG A 53 -10.34 6.26 34.49
C ARG A 53 -9.57 7.04 33.41
N LYS A 54 -10.01 6.94 32.16
CA LYS A 54 -9.42 7.69 31.05
C LYS A 54 -9.40 9.17 31.44
N PRO A 55 -8.29 9.89 31.23
CA PRO A 55 -8.25 11.30 31.51
C PRO A 55 -9.40 11.97 30.77
N VAL A 56 -10.20 12.75 31.50
CA VAL A 56 -11.31 13.53 30.92
C VAL A 56 -10.67 14.50 29.95
N LYS A 57 -10.91 14.30 28.65
CA LYS A 57 -10.49 15.26 27.64
C LYS A 57 -11.32 16.52 27.88
N PRO A 58 -10.69 17.71 28.02
CA PRO A 58 -11.46 18.93 28.12
C PRO A 58 -12.29 19.09 26.84
N GLU A 59 -13.61 19.21 27.00
CA GLU A 59 -14.49 19.58 25.91
C GLU A 59 -14.24 21.06 25.60
N VAL A 60 -13.53 21.31 24.51
CA VAL A 60 -13.27 22.67 24.04
C VAL A 60 -14.43 23.05 23.13
N ALA A 61 -15.21 24.07 23.53
CA ALA A 61 -16.28 24.59 22.70
C ALA A 61 -15.68 25.27 21.46
N ASP A 62 -16.26 24.99 20.29
CA ASP A 62 -15.76 25.54 19.02
C ASP A 62 -15.91 27.05 18.91
N THR A 63 -16.82 27.63 19.68
CA THR A 63 -17.05 29.07 19.76
C THR A 63 -15.88 29.83 20.36
N ASP A 64 -15.04 29.17 21.15
CA ASP A 64 -14.05 29.82 21.99
C ASP A 64 -12.74 30.07 21.24
N PHE A 65 -12.51 29.34 20.14
CA PHE A 65 -11.27 29.43 19.37
C PHE A 65 -11.55 29.65 17.88
N ILE A 66 -11.11 30.79 17.35
CA ILE A 66 -11.27 31.10 15.93
C ILE A 66 -10.52 30.08 15.06
N MET A 67 -9.34 29.63 15.51
CA MET A 67 -8.53 28.65 14.78
C MET A 67 -9.16 27.26 14.70
N THR A 68 -9.93 26.81 15.70
CA THR A 68 -10.59 25.50 15.61
C THR A 68 -11.71 25.53 14.58
N ASN A 69 -12.43 26.65 14.47
CA ASN A 69 -13.43 26.86 13.43
C ASN A 69 -12.84 26.88 12.03
N THR A 70 -11.67 27.50 11.83
CA THR A 70 -11.01 27.50 10.52
C THR A 70 -10.52 26.11 10.15
N ILE A 71 -9.89 25.39 11.09
CA ILE A 71 -9.44 24.01 10.86
C ILE A 71 -10.63 23.09 10.55
N LYS A 72 -11.74 23.20 11.29
CA LYS A 72 -12.95 22.41 11.02
C LYS A 72 -13.51 22.68 9.64
N LYS A 73 -13.67 23.95 9.26
CA LYS A 73 -14.11 24.34 7.92
C LYS A 73 -13.17 23.83 6.83
N GLU A 74 -11.85 23.94 7.02
CA GLU A 74 -10.86 23.40 6.08
C GLU A 74 -10.97 21.87 5.95
N THR A 75 -11.14 21.15 7.07
CA THR A 75 -11.36 19.70 7.02
C THR A 75 -12.66 19.35 6.32
N GLU A 76 -13.74 20.10 6.55
CA GLU A 76 -15.03 19.92 5.87
C GLU A 76 -14.91 20.22 4.38
N THR A 77 -14.18 21.26 3.96
CA THR A 77 -13.96 21.55 2.55
C THR A 77 -13.09 20.49 1.88
N ILE A 78 -12.04 20.00 2.56
CA ILE A 78 -11.19 18.89 2.06
C ILE A 78 -12.01 17.60 1.93
N MET A 79 -12.97 17.37 2.82
CA MET A 79 -13.87 16.20 2.77
C MET A 79 -15.02 16.39 1.76
N ALA A 80 -15.47 17.62 1.53
CA ALA A 80 -16.54 17.97 0.59
C ALA A 80 -16.04 18.02 -0.85
N GLU A 81 -14.78 18.43 -1.06
CA GLU A 81 -14.11 18.18 -2.32
C GLU A 81 -14.00 16.67 -2.49
N ARG A 82 -14.74 16.15 -3.48
CA ARG A 82 -14.61 14.78 -3.92
C ARG A 82 -13.14 14.60 -4.26
N VAL A 83 -12.39 13.90 -3.40
CA VAL A 83 -10.98 13.64 -3.60
C VAL A 83 -10.82 13.28 -5.08
N LEU A 84 -9.98 14.00 -5.81
CA LEU A 84 -9.64 13.71 -7.21
C LEU A 84 -8.98 12.32 -7.37
N SER A 85 -9.10 11.45 -6.35
CA SER A 85 -8.81 10.04 -6.33
C SER A 85 -9.78 9.30 -7.24
N ALA A 86 -9.25 8.90 -8.40
CA ALA A 86 -9.82 7.95 -9.35
C ALA A 86 -11.27 8.23 -9.81
N HIS A 87 -11.42 8.57 -11.09
CA HIS A 87 -12.72 8.66 -11.78
C HIS A 87 -13.56 7.36 -11.66
N VAL A 88 -12.91 6.23 -11.34
CA VAL A 88 -13.54 4.91 -11.22
C VAL A 88 -13.65 4.51 -9.76
N LEU A 89 -14.89 4.36 -9.28
CA LEU A 89 -15.16 3.80 -7.95
C LEU A 89 -14.58 2.38 -7.85
N PRO A 90 -13.90 2.04 -6.74
CA PRO A 90 -13.45 0.68 -6.50
C PRO A 90 -14.64 -0.27 -6.57
N LYS A 91 -14.51 -1.33 -7.35
CA LYS A 91 -15.50 -2.42 -7.38
C LYS A 91 -14.94 -3.60 -6.60
N LYS A 92 -15.82 -4.39 -5.99
CA LYS A 92 -15.42 -5.71 -5.46
C LYS A 92 -14.85 -6.54 -6.61
N PHE A 93 -13.81 -7.33 -6.31
CA PHE A 93 -13.30 -8.28 -7.30
C PHE A 93 -14.48 -9.18 -7.72
N PRO A 94 -14.69 -9.40 -9.03
CA PRO A 94 -15.93 -10.01 -9.53
C PRO A 94 -16.07 -11.50 -9.19
N VAL A 95 -15.06 -12.10 -8.55
CA VAL A 95 -15.00 -13.52 -8.24
C VAL A 95 -15.01 -13.69 -6.73
N ASP A 96 -16.08 -14.28 -6.20
CA ASP A 96 -16.09 -14.82 -4.84
C ASP A 96 -15.22 -16.09 -4.83
N PRO A 97 -14.16 -16.16 -4.01
CA PRO A 97 -13.25 -17.32 -4.00
C PRO A 97 -14.02 -18.61 -3.70
N ASP A 98 -15.01 -18.56 -2.82
CA ASP A 98 -15.80 -19.73 -2.44
C ASP A 98 -16.67 -20.26 -3.58
N ARG A 99 -17.22 -19.37 -4.42
CA ARG A 99 -18.09 -19.71 -5.55
C ARG A 99 -17.34 -20.03 -6.83
N MET A 100 -16.02 -19.84 -6.85
CA MET A 100 -15.21 -20.16 -8.02
C MET A 100 -15.18 -21.67 -8.25
N ILE A 101 -15.68 -22.11 -9.41
CA ILE A 101 -15.61 -23.51 -9.85
C ILE A 101 -14.17 -23.79 -10.25
N TYR A 102 -13.51 -24.69 -9.51
CA TYR A 102 -12.19 -25.18 -9.84
C TYR A 102 -12.31 -26.53 -10.54
N PRO A 103 -11.59 -26.76 -11.65
CA PRO A 103 -11.64 -28.05 -12.32
C PRO A 103 -11.15 -29.15 -11.38
N GLU A 104 -11.88 -30.27 -11.36
CA GLU A 104 -11.48 -31.45 -10.61
C GLU A 104 -10.19 -32.02 -11.20
N ARG A 105 -9.24 -32.37 -10.34
CA ARG A 105 -7.98 -32.95 -10.79
C ARG A 105 -8.18 -34.44 -11.03
N GLY A 106 -7.68 -34.92 -12.16
CA GLY A 106 -7.50 -36.36 -12.37
C GLY A 106 -6.54 -36.94 -11.33
N ASN A 107 -6.57 -38.26 -11.17
CA ASN A 107 -5.75 -38.97 -10.18
C ASN A 107 -4.25 -38.79 -10.52
N VAL A 108 -3.54 -37.92 -9.81
CA VAL A 108 -2.11 -37.66 -10.05
C VAL A 108 -1.30 -38.67 -9.27
N ASN A 109 -0.63 -39.58 -9.97
CA ASN A 109 0.31 -40.50 -9.33
C ASN A 109 1.48 -39.68 -8.75
N PRO A 110 1.77 -39.77 -7.43
CA PRO A 110 2.81 -38.98 -6.79
C PRO A 110 4.21 -39.25 -7.36
N LEU A 111 4.45 -40.43 -7.95
CA LEU A 111 5.72 -40.77 -8.59
C LEU A 111 5.96 -40.01 -9.91
N TYR A 112 4.91 -39.46 -10.50
CA TYR A 112 4.96 -38.72 -11.78
C TYR A 112 4.56 -37.25 -11.63
N ALA A 113 4.63 -36.70 -10.41
CA ALA A 113 4.37 -35.29 -10.18
C ALA A 113 5.47 -34.44 -10.84
N THR A 114 5.10 -33.62 -11.81
CA THR A 114 6.01 -32.65 -12.43
C THR A 114 5.89 -31.29 -11.73
N THR A 115 6.90 -30.45 -11.81
CA THR A 115 6.82 -29.07 -11.28
C THR A 115 5.70 -28.26 -11.93
N ASN A 116 5.44 -28.51 -13.21
CA ASN A 116 4.33 -27.89 -13.94
C ASN A 116 2.97 -28.30 -13.37
N SER A 117 2.86 -29.52 -12.86
CA SER A 117 1.65 -30.02 -12.22
C SER A 117 1.37 -29.38 -10.86
N ILE A 118 2.20 -28.44 -10.36
CA ILE A 118 2.00 -27.71 -9.11
C ILE A 118 1.19 -26.42 -9.34
N TYR A 119 1.35 -25.78 -10.50
CA TYR A 119 0.64 -24.56 -10.83
C TYR A 119 -0.84 -24.82 -11.07
N GLY A 120 -1.70 -23.97 -10.49
CA GLY A 120 -3.14 -24.15 -10.64
C GLY A 120 -3.67 -25.39 -9.92
N ASN A 121 -3.08 -25.74 -8.77
CA ASN A 121 -3.60 -26.80 -7.90
C ASN A 121 -4.41 -26.28 -6.74
N GLU A 122 -3.95 -25.18 -6.16
CA GLU A 122 -4.55 -24.62 -4.96
C GLU A 122 -5.68 -23.67 -5.35
N LYS A 123 -6.85 -23.88 -4.75
CA LYS A 123 -7.97 -22.95 -4.87
C LYS A 123 -7.57 -21.63 -4.20
N PRO A 124 -7.81 -20.47 -4.85
CA PRO A 124 -7.49 -19.19 -4.24
C PRO A 124 -8.25 -19.02 -2.93
N ARG A 125 -7.54 -18.56 -1.90
CA ARG A 125 -8.09 -18.26 -0.58
C ARG A 125 -8.58 -16.82 -0.52
N GLY A 126 -9.51 -16.52 0.39
CA GLY A 126 -10.08 -15.17 0.53
C GLY A 126 -9.04 -14.06 0.71
N HIS A 127 -8.00 -14.29 1.50
CA HIS A 127 -6.93 -13.31 1.73
C HIS A 127 -5.98 -13.12 0.52
N GLN A 128 -6.03 -14.00 -0.48
CA GLN A 128 -5.25 -13.86 -1.71
C GLN A 128 -5.97 -13.00 -2.75
N VAL A 129 -7.29 -12.84 -2.61
CA VAL A 129 -8.11 -12.01 -3.50
C VAL A 129 -8.10 -10.58 -2.98
N ALA A 130 -7.91 -9.61 -3.88
CA ALA A 130 -7.95 -8.20 -3.51
C ALA A 130 -9.36 -7.76 -3.10
N ASP A 131 -9.47 -7.01 -2.01
CA ASP A 131 -10.75 -6.49 -1.50
C ASP A 131 -11.45 -5.54 -2.49
N ALA A 132 -10.67 -4.87 -3.33
CA ALA A 132 -11.12 -3.91 -4.31
C ALA A 132 -10.29 -4.00 -5.61
N PHE A 133 -10.95 -3.82 -6.73
CA PHE A 133 -10.38 -3.76 -8.06
C PHE A 133 -10.86 -2.49 -8.78
N PHE A 134 -9.94 -1.83 -9.49
CA PHE A 134 -10.20 -0.62 -10.25
C PHE A 134 -10.20 -0.95 -11.75
N PRO A 135 -11.37 -1.27 -12.34
CA PRO A 135 -11.43 -1.61 -13.76
C PRO A 135 -11.03 -0.42 -14.61
N LYS A 136 -9.99 -0.58 -15.43
CA LYS A 136 -9.65 0.40 -16.48
C LYS A 136 -10.48 0.09 -17.73
N SER A 137 -11.27 1.05 -18.18
CA SER A 137 -11.99 0.93 -19.45
C SER A 137 -11.13 1.48 -20.59
N ASN A 138 -10.74 0.63 -21.53
CA ASN A 138 -10.01 1.04 -22.74
C ASN A 138 -10.96 1.37 -23.91
N LYS A 139 -12.26 1.56 -23.67
CA LYS A 139 -13.27 1.78 -24.72
C LYS A 139 -12.92 2.96 -25.63
N PHE A 140 -12.45 4.05 -25.04
CA PHE A 140 -12.01 5.25 -25.77
C PHE A 140 -10.75 4.96 -26.60
N SER A 141 -9.73 4.34 -26.03
CA SER A 141 -8.51 4.00 -26.77
C SER A 141 -8.75 2.98 -27.88
N HIS A 142 -9.73 2.08 -27.72
CA HIS A 142 -10.14 1.13 -28.76
C HIS A 142 -10.97 1.77 -29.89
N SER A 143 -11.50 2.99 -29.72
CA SER A 143 -12.18 3.66 -30.83
C SER A 143 -11.23 4.24 -31.87
N PHE A 144 -9.93 4.34 -31.58
CA PHE A 144 -8.93 4.71 -32.58
C PHE A 144 -8.73 3.54 -33.55
N THR A 145 -8.99 3.78 -34.83
CA THR A 145 -8.91 2.78 -35.90
C THR A 145 -7.48 2.52 -36.36
N ASP A 146 -6.61 3.52 -36.26
CA ASP A 146 -5.23 3.44 -36.72
C ASP A 146 -4.26 3.84 -35.59
N SER A 147 -3.20 3.04 -35.45
CA SER A 147 -2.08 3.34 -34.55
C SER A 147 -1.14 4.40 -35.13
N LYS A 148 -1.14 4.57 -36.46
CA LYS A 148 -0.26 5.49 -37.20
C LYS A 148 -1.05 6.20 -38.30
N PRO A 149 -1.93 7.16 -37.95
CA PRO A 149 -2.76 7.86 -38.92
C PRO A 149 -1.89 8.51 -40.00
N ARG A 150 -2.18 8.21 -41.27
CA ARG A 150 -1.50 8.84 -42.41
C ARG A 150 -2.08 10.22 -42.66
N ASN A 151 -1.22 11.21 -42.84
CA ASN A 151 -1.64 12.54 -43.26
C ASN A 151 -1.82 12.56 -44.80
N CYS A 152 -3.07 12.50 -45.25
CA CYS A 152 -3.44 12.57 -46.67
C CYS A 152 -4.14 13.91 -47.03
N GLY A 153 -4.10 14.92 -46.15
CA GLY A 153 -4.71 16.22 -46.40
C GLY A 153 -3.89 17.09 -47.34
N LEU A 154 -4.55 17.84 -48.23
CA LEU A 154 -3.92 18.92 -48.98
C LEU A 154 -3.80 20.16 -48.08
N ASN A 155 -2.73 20.94 -48.27
CA ASN A 155 -2.60 22.22 -47.57
C ASN A 155 -3.56 23.25 -48.19
N CYS A 156 -4.59 23.64 -47.42
CA CYS A 156 -5.55 24.68 -47.78
C CYS A 156 -5.47 25.90 -46.86
N ALA A 157 -4.35 26.07 -46.14
CA ALA A 157 -4.12 27.30 -45.40
C ALA A 157 -4.17 28.48 -46.37
N LYS A 158 -4.91 29.52 -45.99
CA LYS A 158 -4.80 30.79 -46.72
C LYS A 158 -3.42 31.34 -46.45
N ASP A 159 -2.74 31.75 -47.51
CA ASP A 159 -1.55 32.57 -47.35
C ASP A 159 -1.99 33.89 -46.72
N GLU A 160 -1.75 34.04 -45.42
CA GLU A 160 -1.78 35.35 -44.77
C GLU A 160 -0.54 36.08 -45.26
N GLU A 161 -0.63 36.64 -46.48
CA GLU A 161 0.37 37.60 -46.94
C GLU A 161 0.49 38.68 -45.88
N VAL A 162 1.73 38.90 -45.50
CA VAL A 162 2.24 39.87 -44.55
C VAL A 162 1.69 41.26 -44.89
N TYR A 163 0.48 41.59 -44.42
CA TYR A 163 0.00 42.98 -44.33
C TYR A 163 0.80 43.81 -43.29
N ARG A 164 2.00 43.35 -42.89
CA ARG A 164 2.94 44.02 -41.99
C ARG A 164 4.21 44.55 -42.67
N SER A 165 4.42 44.33 -43.97
CA SER A 165 5.59 44.87 -44.69
C SER A 165 5.28 46.10 -45.56
N ASN A 166 4.03 46.56 -45.58
CA ASN A 166 3.65 47.88 -46.12
C ASN A 166 3.04 48.75 -45.00
N GLY A 167 3.81 49.05 -43.95
CA GLY A 167 3.62 50.31 -43.21
C GLY A 167 4.10 51.47 -44.11
N LEU A 168 3.52 52.68 -44.15
CA LEU A 168 2.98 53.50 -43.05
C LEU A 168 3.71 53.30 -41.72
#